data_AF-A0A1M5U406-F1
#
_entry.id   AF-A0A1M5U406-F1
#
_cell.length_a   1.000
_cell.length_b   1.000
_cell.length_c   1.000
_cell.angle_alpha   90.00
_cell.angle_beta   90.00
_cell.angle_gamma   90.00
#
_symmetry.space_group_name_H-M   'P 1'
#
loop_
_entity.id
_entity.type
_entity.pdbx_description
1 polymer ?
#
loop_
_entity_poly.entity_id
_entity_poly.type
_entity_poly.pdbx_seq_one_letter_code
_entity_poly.pdbx_strand_id
1 'polypeptide(L)'
;MNEGADVRRGLVVVTAALVAAVGCGAGGDGDEGMIIEASPVASPYSGPLHIATKQVEEDTPAAMLLASGAAGRALECDGEIAWGSGPDGWSERDGGDTPAEGLKLYFHVFEPSGPRSGFRAERKESDRVLYSYDVGGRTKVAVVVAKDQKNRPGWGPETQASCDPAELPVSVTDSGDQEIWTDRNGKRVATTTLSSYAGAEHCGWQKAHFLGMGPDKDRRQYVRDPDGVLEGDLLTSPYDGDVPMPPDAHDTGYRYGDRQLWLTDDRTTAYVRTPDGVEAWPLAKDVVACA
;
A
#
# COMPACT_ATOMS: atom_id res chain seq x y z
N MET A 1 21.73 -56.85 62.51
CA MET A 1 21.55 -55.70 63.41
C MET A 1 21.56 -54.47 62.53
N ASN A 2 20.36 -53.94 62.30
CA ASN A 2 19.95 -52.54 62.09
C ASN A 2 20.77 -51.64 61.17
N GLU A 3 20.23 -50.75 60.34
CA GLU A 3 18.89 -50.28 59.94
C GLU A 3 19.20 -49.52 58.62
N GLY A 4 18.43 -49.66 57.56
CA GLY A 4 17.33 -48.74 57.30
C GLY A 4 17.79 -47.49 56.54
N ALA A 5 17.44 -47.37 55.26
CA ALA A 5 16.99 -46.13 54.60
C ALA A 5 16.98 -46.33 53.08
N ASP A 6 15.83 -46.82 52.62
CA ASP A 6 15.37 -46.73 51.24
C ASP A 6 15.14 -45.24 50.91
N VAL A 7 16.07 -44.61 50.18
CA VAL A 7 15.93 -43.22 49.74
C VAL A 7 15.32 -43.23 48.34
N ARG A 8 13.99 -43.10 48.33
CA ARG A 8 13.20 -42.65 47.17
C ARG A 8 13.82 -41.39 46.58
N ARG A 9 14.39 -41.49 45.38
CA ARG A 9 14.73 -40.34 44.52
C ARG A 9 13.42 -39.68 44.08
N GLY A 10 13.01 -38.65 44.81
CA GLY A 10 11.92 -37.77 44.41
C GLY A 10 12.28 -37.01 43.14
N LEU A 11 11.39 -37.06 42.15
CA LEU A 11 11.37 -36.10 41.04
C LEU A 11 11.20 -34.70 41.62
N VAL A 12 12.16 -33.82 41.37
CA VAL A 12 11.96 -32.37 41.53
C VAL A 12 11.16 -31.91 40.31
N VAL A 13 9.84 -31.77 40.49
CA VAL A 13 8.98 -31.05 39.55
C VAL A 13 9.21 -29.56 39.81
N VAL A 14 9.95 -28.90 38.91
CA VAL A 14 10.03 -27.43 38.88
C VAL A 14 8.72 -26.93 38.27
N THR A 15 7.76 -26.60 39.13
CA THR A 15 6.55 -25.90 38.71
C THR A 15 6.93 -24.48 38.35
N ALA A 16 7.06 -24.19 37.06
CA ALA A 16 7.15 -22.82 36.59
C ALA A 16 5.82 -22.13 36.90
N ALA A 17 5.82 -21.25 37.91
CA ALA A 17 4.70 -20.38 38.17
C ALA A 17 4.55 -19.41 36.99
N LEU A 18 3.55 -19.66 36.14
CA LEU A 18 3.02 -18.68 35.20
C LEU A 18 2.50 -17.51 36.02
N VAL A 19 3.30 -16.44 36.11
CA VAL A 19 2.80 -15.14 36.55
C VAL A 19 1.91 -14.63 35.42
N ALA A 20 0.62 -14.93 35.50
CA ALA A 20 -0.39 -14.24 34.73
C ALA A 20 -0.42 -12.80 35.25
N ALA A 21 0.30 -11.91 34.58
CA ALA A 21 0.12 -10.48 34.76
C ALA A 21 -1.29 -10.14 34.23
N VAL A 22 -2.27 -10.12 35.12
CA VAL A 22 -3.56 -9.49 34.89
C VAL A 22 -3.29 -7.99 34.87
N GLY A 23 -2.88 -7.50 33.70
CA GLY A 23 -2.75 -6.07 33.44
C GLY A 23 -4.14 -5.45 33.41
N CYS A 24 -4.51 -4.78 34.50
CA CYS A 24 -5.67 -3.90 34.55
C CYS A 24 -5.56 -2.86 33.44
N GLY A 25 -6.64 -2.68 32.68
CA GLY A 25 -6.73 -1.71 31.61
C GLY A 25 -6.34 -0.30 32.05
N ALA A 26 -5.40 0.27 31.30
CA ALA A 26 -5.23 1.70 31.13
C ALA A 26 -5.39 1.95 29.63
N GLY A 27 -6.36 2.80 29.26
CA GLY A 27 -6.51 3.24 27.88
C GLY A 27 -5.23 3.93 27.40
N GLY A 28 -4.76 3.54 26.22
CA GLY A 28 -3.67 4.17 25.48
C GLY A 28 -3.81 3.80 24.02
N ASP A 29 -3.92 4.82 23.17
CA ASP A 29 -4.30 4.74 21.76
C ASP A 29 -3.27 3.99 20.89
N GLY A 30 -3.74 3.05 20.06
CA GLY A 30 -3.30 2.82 18.67
C GLY A 30 -1.88 2.33 18.34
N ASP A 31 -0.94 2.20 19.28
CA ASP A 31 0.49 1.99 18.94
C ASP A 31 0.98 0.53 18.94
N GLU A 32 0.17 -0.42 19.43
CA GLU A 32 0.57 -1.83 19.48
C GLU A 32 0.75 -2.42 18.07
N GLY A 33 1.95 -2.94 17.79
CA GLY A 33 2.27 -3.63 16.54
C GLY A 33 2.71 -2.72 15.38
N MET A 34 2.77 -1.39 15.57
CA MET A 34 3.28 -0.48 14.54
C MET A 34 4.70 -0.86 14.10
N ILE A 35 5.56 -1.08 15.09
CA ILE A 35 6.92 -1.55 14.92
C ILE A 35 7.03 -2.98 15.45
N ILE A 36 7.66 -3.86 14.67
CA ILE A 36 7.92 -5.24 15.04
C ILE A 36 9.41 -5.48 15.26
N GLU A 37 9.71 -6.31 16.26
CA GLU A 37 11.02 -6.93 16.43
C GLU A 37 11.14 -8.07 15.40
N ALA A 38 12.05 -7.91 14.43
CA ALA A 38 12.27 -8.91 13.40
C ALA A 38 13.76 -9.01 13.06
N SER A 39 14.17 -10.22 12.65
CA SER A 39 15.54 -10.46 12.21
C SER A 39 15.86 -9.63 10.96
N PRO A 40 17.12 -9.21 10.77
CA PRO A 40 17.52 -8.52 9.55
C PRO A 40 17.18 -9.34 8.30
N VAL A 41 16.72 -8.66 7.25
CA VAL A 41 16.54 -9.27 5.92
C VAL A 41 17.88 -9.70 5.32
N ALA A 42 17.85 -10.52 4.29
CA ALA A 42 19.05 -11.10 3.68
C ALA A 42 20.01 -10.04 3.10
N SER A 43 19.47 -8.92 2.61
CA SER A 43 20.22 -7.84 1.96
C SER A 43 19.73 -6.47 2.45
N PRO A 44 20.03 -6.09 3.71
CA PRO A 44 19.57 -4.82 4.25
C PRO A 44 20.24 -3.64 3.55
N TYR A 45 19.56 -2.51 3.49
CA TYR A 45 20.05 -1.28 2.90
C TYR A 45 21.35 -0.80 3.57
N SER A 46 22.42 -0.75 2.77
CA SER A 46 23.76 -0.40 3.24
C SER A 46 24.19 1.03 2.90
N GLY A 47 23.39 1.81 2.18
CA GLY A 47 23.70 3.21 1.82
C GLY A 47 23.46 4.23 2.94
N PRO A 48 23.89 5.49 2.78
CA PRO A 48 23.67 6.54 3.78
C PRO A 48 22.18 6.87 3.95
N LEU A 49 21.75 7.15 5.19
CA LEU A 49 20.36 7.57 5.44
C LEU A 49 20.11 9.05 5.08
N HIS A 50 21.15 9.86 4.92
CA HIS A 50 21.04 11.21 4.38
C HIS A 50 21.42 11.26 2.91
N ILE A 51 20.40 11.47 2.08
CA ILE A 51 20.56 11.69 0.64
C ILE A 51 19.77 12.93 0.30
N ALA A 52 20.44 13.91 -0.30
CA ALA A 52 19.80 15.14 -0.73
C ALA A 52 18.64 14.80 -1.69
N THR A 53 17.45 15.25 -1.33
CA THR A 53 16.26 15.13 -2.16
C THR A 53 16.12 16.35 -3.03
N LYS A 54 15.46 16.17 -4.18
CA LYS A 54 15.07 17.27 -5.05
C LYS A 54 13.59 17.10 -5.35
N GLN A 55 12.79 18.11 -5.01
CA GLN A 55 11.42 18.18 -5.50
C GLN A 55 11.45 18.41 -7.00
N VAL A 56 10.75 17.57 -7.74
CA VAL A 56 10.61 17.64 -9.18
C VAL A 56 9.13 17.63 -9.47
N GLU A 57 8.67 18.55 -10.31
CA GLU A 57 7.25 18.66 -10.71
C GLU A 57 6.80 17.47 -11.58
N GLU A 58 7.75 16.67 -12.08
CA GLU A 58 7.48 15.52 -12.92
C GLU A 58 7.04 14.33 -12.08
N ASP A 59 5.92 13.72 -12.44
CA ASP A 59 5.41 12.50 -11.82
C ASP A 59 5.93 11.27 -12.59
N THR A 60 7.25 11.04 -12.52
CA THR A 60 7.89 9.87 -13.14
C THR A 60 8.58 9.02 -12.08
N PRO A 61 8.76 7.70 -12.31
CA PRO A 61 9.52 6.86 -11.40
C PRO A 61 10.92 7.39 -11.09
N ALA A 62 11.60 7.96 -12.09
CA ALA A 62 12.91 8.57 -11.90
C ALA A 62 12.86 9.82 -11.00
N ALA A 63 11.83 10.66 -11.17
CA ALA A 63 11.61 11.83 -10.32
C ALA A 63 11.25 11.43 -8.88
N MET A 64 10.36 10.44 -8.69
CA MET A 64 10.01 9.90 -7.37
C MET A 64 11.23 9.34 -6.64
N LEU A 65 12.14 8.63 -7.34
CA LEU A 65 13.40 8.17 -6.75
C LEU A 65 14.31 9.31 -6.29
N LEU A 66 14.34 10.43 -7.03
CA LEU A 66 15.10 11.62 -6.65
C LEU A 66 14.46 12.36 -5.45
N ALA A 67 13.13 12.36 -5.37
CA ALA A 67 12.38 12.99 -4.30
C ALA A 67 12.44 12.20 -2.97
N SER A 68 12.57 10.87 -3.03
CA SER A 68 12.48 9.96 -1.87
C SER A 68 13.81 9.53 -1.24
N GLY A 69 14.94 10.09 -1.68
CA GLY A 69 16.22 9.97 -0.99
C GLY A 69 16.64 8.54 -0.64
N ALA A 70 16.89 8.27 0.65
CA ALA A 70 17.28 6.94 1.12
C ALA A 70 16.10 5.96 1.15
N ALA A 71 14.87 6.42 1.41
CA ALA A 71 13.69 5.56 1.39
C ALA A 71 13.49 4.93 0.01
N GLY A 72 13.53 5.72 -1.07
CA GLY A 72 13.40 5.19 -2.44
C GLY A 72 14.51 4.21 -2.83
N ARG A 73 15.73 4.42 -2.35
CA ARG A 73 16.87 3.52 -2.61
C ARG A 73 16.85 2.24 -1.79
N ALA A 74 16.11 2.21 -0.69
CA ALA A 74 15.93 1.02 0.12
C ALA A 74 14.85 0.08 -0.45
N LEU A 75 14.02 0.55 -1.38
CA LEU A 75 12.98 -0.28 -1.99
C LEU A 75 13.56 -1.41 -2.85
N GLU A 76 12.92 -2.56 -2.76
CA GLU A 76 13.20 -3.75 -3.55
C GLU A 76 11.94 -4.16 -4.32
N CYS A 77 11.41 -3.26 -5.14
CA CYS A 77 10.20 -3.48 -5.93
C CYS A 77 10.41 -4.56 -7.01
N ASP A 78 9.33 -5.20 -7.44
CA ASP A 78 9.31 -6.06 -8.62
C ASP A 78 9.22 -5.19 -9.89
N GLY A 79 8.50 -4.07 -9.81
CA GLY A 79 8.40 -3.05 -10.85
C GLY A 79 9.14 -1.75 -10.51
N GLU A 80 8.67 -0.66 -11.10
CA GLU A 80 9.11 0.70 -10.77
C GLU A 80 8.53 1.15 -9.43
N ILE A 81 9.12 2.21 -8.84
CA ILE A 81 8.55 2.87 -7.66
C ILE A 81 7.15 3.40 -8.02
N ALA A 82 6.17 3.19 -7.14
CA ALA A 82 4.81 3.69 -7.35
C ALA A 82 4.59 5.04 -6.70
N TRP A 83 5.28 5.31 -5.59
CA TRP A 83 5.22 6.59 -4.92
C TRP A 83 6.49 6.88 -4.13
N GLY A 84 6.90 8.14 -4.10
CA GLY A 84 8.03 8.58 -3.29
C GLY A 84 8.07 10.08 -3.09
N SER A 85 8.33 10.52 -1.86
CA SER A 85 8.38 11.94 -1.52
C SER A 85 9.44 12.26 -0.47
N GLY A 86 9.78 13.55 -0.39
CA GLY A 86 10.74 14.10 0.55
C GLY A 86 10.10 14.77 1.78
N PRO A 87 10.87 15.61 2.49
CA PRO A 87 10.49 16.12 3.81
C PRO A 87 9.46 17.24 3.69
N ASP A 88 8.18 16.90 3.73
CA ASP A 88 7.08 17.86 3.75
C ASP A 88 6.05 17.56 4.84
N GLY A 89 5.05 18.42 5.00
CA GLY A 89 3.81 18.11 5.72
C GLY A 89 3.81 18.29 7.25
N TRP A 90 4.94 18.52 7.92
CA TRP A 90 4.96 18.73 9.37
C TRP A 90 5.75 19.97 9.82
N SER A 91 5.42 20.48 11.02
CA SER A 91 5.83 21.77 11.56
C SER A 91 6.57 21.66 12.89
N GLU A 92 7.06 22.79 13.41
CA GLU A 92 7.84 22.85 14.65
C GLU A 92 7.16 22.24 15.89
N ARG A 93 5.83 22.13 15.87
CA ARG A 93 5.04 21.63 17.02
C ARG A 93 4.67 20.16 16.92
N ASP A 94 5.00 19.51 15.80
CA ASP A 94 4.50 18.16 15.50
C ASP A 94 5.52 17.07 15.83
N GLY A 95 6.80 17.42 15.99
CA GLY A 95 7.90 16.47 16.20
C GLY A 95 7.74 15.63 17.47
N GLY A 96 8.01 14.34 17.34
CA GLY A 96 8.03 13.39 18.46
C GLY A 96 9.34 13.40 19.25
N ASP A 97 9.32 12.84 20.45
CA ASP A 97 10.51 12.69 21.30
C ASP A 97 11.38 11.49 20.87
N THR A 98 10.78 10.53 20.16
CA THR A 98 11.41 9.28 19.73
C THR A 98 11.28 9.02 18.23
N PRO A 99 12.17 8.19 17.63
CA PRO A 99 12.02 7.77 16.24
C PRO A 99 10.68 7.07 15.95
N ALA A 100 10.10 6.38 16.93
CA ALA A 100 8.82 5.69 16.77
C ALA A 100 7.65 6.69 16.67
N GLU A 101 7.67 7.75 17.49
CA GLU A 101 6.72 8.85 17.37
C GLU A 101 6.88 9.61 16.06
N GLY A 102 8.10 9.72 15.53
CA GLY A 102 8.32 10.25 14.18
C GLY A 102 7.67 9.39 13.09
N LEU A 103 7.65 8.06 13.24
CA LEU A 103 6.93 7.16 12.31
C LEU A 103 5.41 7.27 12.50
N LYS A 104 4.94 7.41 13.74
CA LYS A 104 3.52 7.69 14.02
C LYS A 104 3.05 8.98 13.36
N LEU A 105 3.88 10.03 13.41
CA LEU A 105 3.62 11.30 12.76
C LEU A 105 3.48 11.14 11.24
N TYR A 106 4.28 10.28 10.61
CA TYR A 106 4.13 9.96 9.19
C TYR A 106 2.71 9.48 8.85
N PHE A 107 2.17 8.53 9.60
CA PHE A 107 0.82 8.02 9.35
C PHE A 107 -0.27 9.07 9.60
N HIS A 108 -0.04 9.98 10.55
CA HIS A 108 -0.99 11.05 10.87
C HIS A 108 -1.01 12.15 9.81
N VAL A 109 0.16 12.57 9.33
CA VAL A 109 0.30 13.71 8.41
C VAL A 109 0.00 13.31 6.98
N PHE A 110 0.47 12.15 6.53
CA PHE A 110 0.41 11.75 5.13
C PHE A 110 -0.74 10.79 4.81
N GLU A 111 -1.37 10.20 5.83
CA GLU A 111 -2.46 9.22 5.70
C GLU A 111 -2.24 8.23 4.54
N PRO A 112 -1.07 7.59 4.45
CA PRO A 112 -0.70 6.82 3.27
C PRO A 112 -1.66 5.65 3.06
N SER A 113 -1.97 5.36 1.79
CA SER A 113 -2.55 4.08 1.41
C SER A 113 -1.50 2.99 1.63
N GLY A 114 -1.84 1.96 2.42
CA GLY A 114 -0.93 0.85 2.71
C GLY A 114 -0.82 0.49 4.19
N PRO A 115 0.27 -0.18 4.59
CA PRO A 115 0.38 -0.73 5.93
C PRO A 115 0.57 0.39 6.95
N ARG A 116 -0.16 0.31 8.07
CA ARG A 116 0.00 1.19 9.24
C ARG A 116 0.76 0.53 10.39
N SER A 117 1.15 -0.72 10.21
CA SER A 117 1.81 -1.54 11.21
C SER A 117 2.70 -2.60 10.56
N GLY A 118 3.51 -3.30 11.36
CA GLY A 118 4.44 -4.31 10.86
C GLY A 118 5.76 -3.76 10.33
N PHE A 119 6.11 -2.51 10.66
CA PHE A 119 7.38 -1.93 10.24
C PHE A 119 8.53 -2.44 11.10
N ARG A 120 9.70 -2.65 10.51
CA ARG A 120 10.93 -3.00 11.21
C ARG A 120 11.88 -1.82 11.15
N ALA A 121 12.58 -1.52 12.24
CA ALA A 121 13.70 -0.59 12.19
C ALA A 121 14.89 -1.25 11.48
N GLU A 122 15.00 -1.04 10.17
CA GLU A 122 15.99 -1.70 9.33
C GLU A 122 17.40 -1.20 9.57
N ARG A 123 17.54 0.12 9.73
CA ARG A 123 18.84 0.76 9.95
C ARG A 123 18.68 1.97 10.85
N LYS A 124 19.66 2.15 11.73
CA LYS A 124 19.72 3.27 12.67
C LYS A 124 21.06 3.98 12.56
N GLU A 125 21.00 5.29 12.46
CA GLU A 125 22.12 6.21 12.62
C GLU A 125 21.82 7.13 13.83
N SER A 126 22.72 8.04 14.18
CA SER A 126 22.58 8.87 15.38
C SER A 126 21.35 9.78 15.36
N ASP A 127 20.97 10.25 14.17
CA ASP A 127 19.93 11.25 13.92
C ASP A 127 18.84 10.73 12.98
N ARG A 128 18.93 9.48 12.49
CA ARG A 128 18.01 8.91 11.49
C ARG A 128 17.69 7.46 11.77
N VAL A 129 16.48 7.04 11.43
CA VAL A 129 16.08 5.63 11.40
C VAL A 129 15.34 5.35 10.10
N LEU A 130 15.75 4.31 9.38
CA LEU A 130 15.00 3.72 8.28
C LEU A 130 14.09 2.64 8.85
N TYR A 131 12.80 2.81 8.64
CA TYR A 131 11.78 1.80 8.86
C TYR A 131 11.39 1.16 7.53
N SER A 132 11.26 -0.16 7.52
CA SER A 132 10.88 -0.94 6.35
C SER A 132 9.64 -1.79 6.65
N TYR A 133 8.73 -1.88 5.68
CA TYR A 133 7.70 -2.91 5.64
C TYR A 133 8.10 -3.95 4.60
N ASP A 134 8.33 -5.17 5.07
CA ASP A 134 8.95 -6.22 4.28
C ASP A 134 7.89 -7.25 3.82
N VAL A 135 7.89 -7.59 2.53
CA VAL A 135 7.05 -8.66 1.97
C VAL A 135 7.97 -9.72 1.37
N GLY A 136 7.89 -10.94 1.89
CA GLY A 136 8.79 -12.02 1.45
C GLY A 136 10.28 -11.71 1.68
N GLY A 137 10.59 -10.90 2.71
CA GLY A 137 11.97 -10.49 3.02
C GLY A 137 12.54 -9.40 2.12
N ARG A 138 11.70 -8.72 1.34
CA ARG A 138 12.08 -7.59 0.48
C ARG A 138 11.36 -6.32 0.93
N THR A 139 12.07 -5.20 1.00
CA THR A 139 11.49 -3.92 1.44
C THR A 139 10.52 -3.38 0.38
N LYS A 140 9.23 -3.27 0.74
CA LYS A 140 8.16 -2.77 -0.16
C LYS A 140 7.65 -1.39 0.20
N VAL A 141 7.79 -0.98 1.47
CA VAL A 141 7.55 0.40 1.92
C VAL A 141 8.73 0.80 2.79
N ALA A 142 9.23 2.01 2.59
CA ALA A 142 10.36 2.55 3.33
C ALA A 142 10.03 3.96 3.83
N VAL A 143 10.34 4.22 5.10
CA VAL A 143 10.18 5.54 5.73
C VAL A 143 11.44 5.85 6.51
N VAL A 144 12.12 6.95 6.17
CA VAL A 144 13.20 7.51 6.98
C VAL A 144 12.62 8.59 7.86
N VAL A 145 12.78 8.43 9.17
CA VAL A 145 12.57 9.49 10.14
C VAL A 145 13.91 10.11 10.50
N ALA A 146 13.92 11.42 10.68
CA ALA A 146 15.11 12.17 11.08
C ALA A 146 14.80 13.08 12.26
N LYS A 147 15.82 13.29 13.09
CA LYS A 147 15.79 14.15 14.26
C LYS A 147 16.21 15.57 13.90
N ASP A 148 15.50 16.56 14.45
CA ASP A 148 15.85 17.98 14.43
C ASP A 148 16.10 18.50 13.01
N GLN A 149 15.11 18.30 12.13
CA GLN A 149 15.12 18.85 10.78
C GLN A 149 14.99 20.39 10.83
N LYS A 150 15.36 21.06 9.73
CA LYS A 150 15.33 22.53 9.65
C LYS A 150 13.92 23.07 9.93
N ASN A 151 13.78 23.91 10.96
CA ASN A 151 12.51 24.47 11.44
C ASN A 151 11.47 23.38 11.81
N ARG A 152 11.96 22.21 12.24
CA ARG A 152 11.18 21.02 12.58
C ARG A 152 11.94 20.23 13.67
N PRO A 153 12.06 20.78 14.89
CA PRO A 153 12.66 20.08 16.04
C PRO A 153 11.91 18.78 16.36
N GLY A 154 12.62 17.83 16.97
CA GLY A 154 12.09 16.50 17.29
C GLY A 154 12.23 15.50 16.14
N TRP A 155 11.66 14.31 16.33
CA TRP A 155 11.66 13.24 15.33
C TRP A 155 10.42 13.34 14.43
N GLY A 156 10.64 13.26 13.13
CA GLY A 156 9.56 13.23 12.16
C GLY A 156 9.98 12.64 10.82
N PRO A 157 9.04 12.41 9.90
CA PRO A 157 9.32 11.88 8.57
C PRO A 157 10.24 12.83 7.80
N GLU A 158 11.22 12.25 7.11
CA GLU A 158 12.12 12.96 6.22
C GLU A 158 11.95 12.51 4.77
N THR A 159 11.96 11.20 4.52
CA THR A 159 11.72 10.67 3.18
C THR A 159 10.90 9.39 3.27
N GLN A 160 10.08 9.13 2.26
CA GLN A 160 9.27 7.93 2.21
C GLN A 160 9.05 7.47 0.77
N ALA A 161 8.81 6.17 0.62
CA ALA A 161 8.63 5.53 -0.67
C ALA A 161 7.85 4.21 -0.55
N SER A 162 7.12 3.84 -1.59
CA SER A 162 6.44 2.54 -1.70
C SER A 162 6.51 1.96 -3.11
N CYS A 163 6.58 0.62 -3.16
CA CYS A 163 6.35 -0.17 -4.37
C CYS A 163 4.87 -0.18 -4.76
N ASP A 164 4.57 -0.75 -5.92
CA ASP A 164 3.20 -0.89 -6.41
C ASP A 164 2.29 -1.61 -5.38
N PRO A 165 1.06 -1.14 -5.11
CA PRO A 165 0.14 -1.79 -4.18
C PRO A 165 -0.13 -3.26 -4.50
N ALA A 166 0.03 -3.70 -5.75
CA ALA A 166 -0.07 -5.11 -6.14
C ALA A 166 1.01 -5.99 -5.50
N GLU A 167 2.14 -5.41 -5.09
CA GLU A 167 3.23 -6.11 -4.38
C GLU A 167 2.99 -6.26 -2.87
N LEU A 168 1.95 -5.59 -2.33
CA LEU A 168 1.58 -5.69 -0.92
C LEU A 168 0.60 -6.85 -0.67
N PRO A 169 0.55 -7.38 0.57
CA PRO A 169 -0.41 -8.42 0.92
C PRO A 169 -1.85 -7.94 0.79
N VAL A 170 -2.75 -8.87 0.46
CA VAL A 170 -4.20 -8.69 0.41
C VAL A 170 -4.74 -8.00 1.68
N SER A 171 -4.26 -8.42 2.85
CA SER A 171 -4.65 -7.84 4.15
C SER A 171 -4.36 -6.34 4.30
N VAL A 172 -3.48 -5.78 3.47
CA VAL A 172 -3.12 -4.36 3.45
C VAL A 172 -3.91 -3.60 2.40
N THR A 173 -4.23 -4.24 1.28
CA THR A 173 -4.89 -3.57 0.14
C THR A 173 -6.41 -3.68 0.13
N ASP A 174 -6.98 -4.69 0.77
CA ASP A 174 -8.43 -4.95 0.71
C ASP A 174 -9.28 -3.89 1.41
N SER A 175 -8.68 -3.09 2.30
CA SER A 175 -9.35 -1.97 2.96
C SER A 175 -9.18 -0.64 2.23
N GLY A 176 -8.46 -0.62 1.11
CA GLY A 176 -8.23 0.59 0.32
C GLY A 176 -9.26 0.77 -0.80
N ASP A 177 -9.27 1.96 -1.41
CA ASP A 177 -10.18 2.29 -2.51
C ASP A 177 -9.77 1.64 -3.85
N GLN A 178 -8.54 1.12 -3.93
CA GLN A 178 -7.98 0.55 -5.13
C GLN A 178 -8.23 -0.95 -5.23
N GLU A 179 -8.86 -1.35 -6.33
CA GLU A 179 -9.19 -2.73 -6.65
C GLU A 179 -8.00 -3.36 -7.42
N ILE A 180 -7.32 -4.33 -6.79
CA ILE A 180 -6.14 -4.99 -7.37
C ILE A 180 -6.56 -6.24 -8.14
N TRP A 181 -6.41 -6.18 -9.46
CA TRP A 181 -6.73 -7.29 -10.35
C TRP A 181 -5.66 -8.38 -10.32
N THR A 182 -6.03 -9.58 -10.76
CA THR A 182 -5.13 -10.73 -10.93
C THR A 182 -5.10 -11.21 -12.37
N ASP A 183 -4.02 -11.86 -12.78
CA ASP A 183 -3.91 -12.54 -14.07
C ASP A 183 -4.55 -13.94 -14.05
N ARG A 184 -4.44 -14.68 -15.16
CA ARG A 184 -4.98 -16.04 -15.30
C ARG A 184 -4.39 -17.05 -14.30
N ASN A 185 -3.22 -16.76 -13.74
CA ASN A 185 -2.53 -17.59 -12.77
C ASN A 185 -2.82 -17.14 -11.32
N GLY A 186 -3.68 -16.14 -11.13
CA GLY A 186 -3.96 -15.54 -9.82
C GLY A 186 -2.87 -14.61 -9.32
N LYS A 187 -1.89 -14.23 -10.15
CA LYS A 187 -0.86 -13.27 -9.77
C LYS A 187 -1.44 -11.86 -9.81
N ARG A 188 -1.23 -11.08 -8.75
CA ARG A 188 -1.64 -9.66 -8.69
C ARG A 188 -0.95 -8.86 -9.80
N VAL A 189 -1.73 -8.03 -10.49
CA VAL A 189 -1.31 -7.21 -11.63
C VAL A 189 -0.94 -5.83 -11.13
N ALA A 190 0.19 -5.29 -11.58
CA ALA A 190 0.64 -3.95 -11.22
C ALA A 190 -0.40 -2.90 -11.59
N THR A 191 -0.59 -1.93 -10.70
CA THR A 191 -1.57 -0.86 -10.87
C THR A 191 -1.26 0.08 -12.05
N THR A 192 0.02 0.16 -12.45
CA THR A 192 0.48 0.84 -13.67
C THR A 192 0.04 0.16 -14.97
N THR A 193 -0.35 -1.12 -14.89
CA THR A 193 -0.92 -1.87 -16.03
C THR A 193 -2.43 -1.81 -16.01
N LEU A 194 -3.02 -2.06 -14.83
CA LEU A 194 -4.46 -2.13 -14.63
C LEU A 194 -4.81 -1.63 -13.23
N SER A 195 -5.64 -0.60 -13.17
CA SER A 195 -6.13 -0.03 -11.93
C SER A 195 -7.64 0.07 -11.98
N SER A 196 -8.35 -0.23 -10.90
CA SER A 196 -9.72 0.27 -10.75
C SER A 196 -10.01 0.75 -9.34
N TYR A 197 -11.02 1.59 -9.22
CA TYR A 197 -11.44 2.22 -7.97
C TYR A 197 -12.88 2.73 -8.11
N ALA A 198 -13.57 2.85 -6.98
CA ALA A 198 -14.87 3.50 -6.90
C ALA A 198 -14.71 5.02 -7.01
N GLY A 199 -15.72 5.70 -7.55
CA GLY A 199 -15.72 7.16 -7.65
C GLY A 199 -15.76 7.86 -6.30
N ALA A 200 -15.19 9.06 -6.25
CA ALA A 200 -15.02 9.80 -5.01
C ALA A 200 -16.36 10.30 -4.44
N GLU A 201 -16.51 10.17 -3.11
CA GLU A 201 -17.70 10.60 -2.37
C GLU A 201 -17.95 12.10 -2.46
N HIS A 202 -16.89 12.91 -2.40
CA HIS A 202 -17.04 14.37 -2.47
C HIS A 202 -17.57 14.87 -3.82
N CYS A 203 -17.52 14.04 -4.86
CA CYS A 203 -18.13 14.31 -6.18
C CYS A 203 -19.51 13.66 -6.34
N GLY A 204 -19.99 12.89 -5.37
CA GLY A 204 -21.23 12.12 -5.50
C GLY A 204 -21.10 10.91 -6.45
N TRP A 205 -19.88 10.42 -6.71
CA TRP A 205 -19.60 9.39 -7.72
C TRP A 205 -19.44 7.98 -7.13
N GLN A 206 -19.85 7.73 -5.89
CA GLN A 206 -19.63 6.46 -5.19
C GLN A 206 -20.24 5.24 -5.90
N LYS A 207 -21.14 5.46 -6.86
CA LYS A 207 -21.79 4.41 -7.67
C LYS A 207 -21.08 4.13 -8.99
N ALA A 208 -20.23 5.06 -9.44
CA ALA A 208 -19.38 4.86 -10.59
C ALA A 208 -18.12 4.07 -10.21
N HIS A 209 -17.60 3.26 -11.14
CA HIS A 209 -16.28 2.66 -11.03
C HIS A 209 -15.45 3.06 -12.25
N PHE A 210 -14.17 3.33 -12.01
CA PHE A 210 -13.20 3.68 -13.04
C PHE A 210 -12.23 2.53 -13.21
N LEU A 211 -11.95 2.14 -14.46
CA LEU A 211 -10.97 1.13 -14.85
C LEU A 211 -9.94 1.76 -15.77
N GLY A 212 -8.75 2.03 -15.24
CA GLY A 212 -7.61 2.53 -15.99
C GLY A 212 -6.76 1.40 -16.56
N MET A 213 -6.37 1.49 -17.83
CA MET A 213 -5.48 0.55 -18.51
C MET A 213 -4.34 1.27 -19.23
N GLY A 214 -3.12 0.75 -19.06
CA GLY A 214 -1.92 1.27 -19.71
C GLY A 214 -1.23 2.40 -18.92
N PRO A 215 -0.04 2.83 -19.38
CA PRO A 215 0.76 3.85 -18.70
C PRO A 215 0.08 5.22 -18.76
N ASP A 216 0.33 6.09 -17.77
CA ASP A 216 -0.43 7.34 -17.57
C ASP A 216 -0.59 8.23 -18.81
N LYS A 217 0.46 8.36 -19.62
CA LYS A 217 0.45 9.15 -20.87
C LYS A 217 -0.44 8.60 -21.99
N ASP A 218 -0.75 7.31 -21.97
CA ASP A 218 -1.61 6.63 -22.95
C ASP A 218 -2.78 5.89 -22.25
N ARG A 219 -3.11 6.32 -21.02
CA ARG A 219 -4.03 5.60 -20.14
C ARG A 219 -5.45 5.71 -20.66
N ARG A 220 -6.07 4.55 -20.89
CA ARG A 220 -7.49 4.45 -21.21
C ARG A 220 -8.29 4.27 -19.93
N GLN A 221 -9.31 5.08 -19.73
CA GLN A 221 -10.19 4.97 -18.58
C GLN A 221 -11.58 4.51 -19.07
N TYR A 222 -12.00 3.33 -18.64
CA TYR A 222 -13.34 2.81 -18.84
C TYR A 222 -14.18 3.06 -17.61
N VAL A 223 -15.47 3.30 -17.81
CA VAL A 223 -16.34 3.77 -16.75
C VAL A 223 -17.56 2.87 -16.62
N ARG A 224 -17.78 2.34 -15.43
CA ARG A 224 -19.06 1.76 -15.02
C ARG A 224 -19.88 2.86 -14.37
N ASP A 225 -21.03 3.22 -14.92
CA ASP A 225 -21.90 4.25 -14.32
C ASP A 225 -23.37 3.81 -14.37
N PRO A 226 -23.80 2.91 -13.47
CA PRO A 226 -25.15 2.36 -13.49
C PRO A 226 -26.24 3.38 -13.14
N ASP A 227 -25.88 4.42 -12.38
CA ASP A 227 -26.83 5.41 -11.87
C ASP A 227 -26.76 6.74 -12.65
N GLY A 228 -25.86 6.85 -13.64
CA GLY A 228 -25.68 8.06 -14.45
C GLY A 228 -25.19 9.26 -13.64
N VAL A 229 -24.28 9.01 -12.67
CA VAL A 229 -23.75 10.07 -11.79
C VAL A 229 -22.71 10.96 -12.49
N LEU A 230 -22.20 10.51 -13.65
CA LEU A 230 -21.30 11.28 -14.50
C LEU A 230 -22.07 11.98 -15.61
N GLU A 231 -21.55 13.14 -16.04
CA GLU A 231 -22.11 13.85 -17.18
C GLU A 231 -21.93 13.01 -18.45
N GLY A 232 -23.02 12.78 -19.19
CA GLY A 232 -23.03 11.83 -20.31
C GLY A 232 -22.14 12.23 -21.49
N ASP A 233 -21.69 13.48 -21.57
CA ASP A 233 -20.74 13.96 -22.56
C ASP A 233 -19.28 13.65 -22.20
N LEU A 234 -18.98 13.12 -21.01
CA LEU A 234 -17.65 12.63 -20.63
C LEU A 234 -17.33 11.26 -21.26
N LEU A 235 -18.34 10.50 -21.68
CA LEU A 235 -18.20 9.12 -22.15
C LEU A 235 -18.38 9.04 -23.67
N THR A 236 -17.66 8.11 -24.32
CA THR A 236 -17.81 7.87 -25.77
C THR A 236 -19.15 7.24 -26.14
N SER A 237 -19.78 6.55 -25.18
CA SER A 237 -21.12 5.97 -25.26
C SER A 237 -21.70 5.84 -23.84
N PRO A 238 -23.01 5.60 -23.68
CA PRO A 238 -23.59 5.28 -22.38
C PRO A 238 -23.05 3.96 -21.81
N TYR A 239 -23.06 3.82 -20.48
CA TYR A 239 -22.93 2.53 -19.81
C TYR A 239 -24.13 1.64 -20.14
N ASP A 240 -23.87 0.34 -20.36
CA ASP A 240 -24.91 -0.67 -20.52
C ASP A 240 -24.61 -1.85 -19.59
N GLY A 241 -25.53 -2.15 -18.68
CA GLY A 241 -25.35 -3.17 -17.65
C GLY A 241 -25.69 -4.59 -18.10
N ASP A 242 -26.29 -4.76 -19.28
CA ASP A 242 -26.69 -6.07 -19.79
C ASP A 242 -26.58 -6.14 -21.31
N VAL A 243 -25.42 -6.58 -21.78
CA VAL A 243 -25.15 -6.80 -23.20
C VAL A 243 -24.82 -8.26 -23.49
N PRO A 244 -25.13 -8.78 -24.68
CA PRO A 244 -24.46 -9.99 -25.16
C PRO A 244 -22.97 -9.71 -25.34
N MET A 245 -22.12 -10.68 -24.99
CA MET A 245 -20.67 -10.60 -25.28
C MET A 245 -20.47 -10.51 -26.81
N PRO A 246 -19.75 -9.49 -27.32
CA PRO A 246 -19.42 -9.41 -28.74
C PRO A 246 -18.61 -10.64 -29.19
N PRO A 247 -18.82 -11.14 -30.43
CA PRO A 247 -18.14 -12.33 -30.93
C PRO A 247 -16.63 -12.14 -31.12
N ASP A 248 -16.19 -10.89 -31.27
CA ASP A 248 -14.79 -10.47 -31.42
C ASP A 248 -14.18 -9.96 -30.11
N ALA A 249 -14.91 -10.01 -28.98
CA ALA A 249 -14.33 -9.71 -27.68
C ALA A 249 -13.41 -10.84 -27.23
N HIS A 250 -12.24 -10.46 -26.72
CA HIS A 250 -11.20 -11.35 -26.27
C HIS A 250 -10.97 -11.25 -24.77
N ASP A 251 -10.89 -12.39 -24.11
CA ASP A 251 -10.55 -12.48 -22.69
C ASP A 251 -9.12 -11.98 -22.48
N THR A 252 -8.98 -10.88 -21.75
CA THR A 252 -7.66 -10.31 -21.41
C THR A 252 -6.88 -11.19 -20.44
N GLY A 253 -7.58 -12.08 -19.72
CA GLY A 253 -7.02 -12.86 -18.62
C GLY A 253 -7.05 -12.15 -17.27
N TYR A 254 -7.45 -10.88 -17.20
CA TYR A 254 -7.54 -10.13 -15.95
C TYR A 254 -8.83 -10.46 -15.19
N ARG A 255 -8.71 -10.63 -13.87
CA ARG A 255 -9.77 -11.04 -12.94
C ARG A 255 -9.82 -10.16 -11.70
N TYR A 256 -11.03 -9.85 -11.24
CA TYR A 256 -11.26 -9.21 -9.94
C TYR A 256 -12.53 -9.79 -9.30
N GLY A 257 -12.37 -10.58 -8.24
CA GLY A 257 -13.46 -11.43 -7.74
C GLY A 257 -14.01 -12.31 -8.86
N ASP A 258 -15.33 -12.27 -9.07
CA ASP A 258 -16.01 -13.00 -10.14
C ASP A 258 -16.01 -12.25 -11.49
N ARG A 259 -15.41 -11.05 -11.55
CA ARG A 259 -15.36 -10.23 -12.76
C ARG A 259 -14.23 -10.67 -13.68
N GLN A 260 -14.51 -10.72 -14.98
CA GLN A 260 -13.53 -11.02 -16.02
C GLN A 260 -13.52 -9.89 -17.04
N LEU A 261 -12.34 -9.36 -17.37
CA LEU A 261 -12.20 -8.27 -18.32
C LEU A 261 -11.98 -8.81 -19.75
N TRP A 262 -12.80 -8.34 -20.67
CA TRP A 262 -12.77 -8.66 -22.09
C TRP A 262 -12.68 -7.37 -22.92
N LEU A 263 -11.95 -7.42 -24.03
CA LEU A 263 -11.76 -6.28 -24.92
C LEU A 263 -11.88 -6.71 -26.38
N THR A 264 -12.45 -5.82 -27.20
CA THR A 264 -12.37 -5.85 -28.66
C THR A 264 -11.05 -5.21 -29.12
N ASP A 265 -10.68 -5.40 -30.38
CA ASP A 265 -9.44 -4.86 -30.95
C ASP A 265 -9.36 -3.32 -30.95
N ASP A 266 -10.50 -2.64 -31.08
CA ASP A 266 -10.58 -1.17 -31.07
C ASP A 266 -10.47 -0.57 -29.65
N ARG A 267 -10.71 -1.40 -28.62
CA ARG A 267 -10.62 -1.07 -27.19
C ARG A 267 -11.44 0.17 -26.81
N THR A 268 -12.58 0.38 -27.46
CA THR A 268 -13.48 1.52 -27.18
C THR A 268 -14.46 1.21 -26.05
N THR A 269 -14.65 -0.08 -25.74
CA THR A 269 -15.49 -0.57 -24.63
C THR A 269 -14.74 -1.66 -23.88
N ALA A 270 -14.78 -1.62 -22.55
CA ALA A 270 -14.39 -2.74 -21.71
C ALA A 270 -15.62 -3.58 -21.39
N TYR A 271 -15.60 -4.85 -21.78
CA TYR A 271 -16.67 -5.79 -21.48
C TYR A 271 -16.31 -6.55 -20.20
N VAL A 272 -17.11 -6.36 -19.16
CA VAL A 272 -16.89 -7.00 -17.86
C VAL A 272 -17.91 -8.11 -17.67
N ARG A 273 -17.45 -9.35 -17.79
CA ARG A 273 -18.29 -10.53 -17.55
C ARG A 273 -18.39 -10.77 -16.04
N THR A 274 -19.61 -10.92 -15.55
CA THR A 274 -19.95 -11.27 -14.17
C THR A 274 -20.77 -12.57 -14.15
N PRO A 275 -21.14 -13.11 -12.98
CA PRO A 275 -22.10 -14.21 -12.89
C PRO A 275 -23.50 -13.87 -13.46
N ASP A 276 -23.88 -12.59 -13.41
CA ASP A 276 -25.23 -12.12 -13.77
C ASP A 276 -25.37 -11.70 -15.23
N GLY A 277 -24.26 -11.46 -15.94
CA GLY A 277 -24.29 -11.00 -17.32
C GLY A 277 -22.97 -10.44 -17.80
N VAL A 278 -23.03 -9.56 -18.80
CA VAL A 278 -21.88 -8.80 -19.28
C VAL A 278 -22.25 -7.32 -19.24
N GLU A 279 -21.43 -6.53 -18.57
CA GLU A 279 -21.52 -5.08 -18.57
C GLU A 279 -20.61 -4.50 -19.66
N ALA A 280 -21.05 -3.45 -20.34
CA ALA A 280 -20.27 -2.66 -21.29
C ALA A 280 -19.88 -1.33 -20.64
N TRP A 281 -18.60 -1.19 -20.32
CA TRP A 281 -18.03 0.00 -19.70
C TRP A 281 -17.45 0.89 -20.82
N PRO A 282 -18.08 2.02 -21.15
CA PRO A 282 -17.59 2.93 -22.19
C PRO A 282 -16.24 3.52 -21.82
N LEU A 283 -15.44 3.82 -22.85
CA LEU A 283 -14.25 4.65 -22.72
C LEU A 283 -14.65 6.10 -22.39
N ALA A 284 -13.92 6.72 -21.48
CA ALA A 284 -14.01 8.16 -21.24
C ALA A 284 -13.29 8.93 -22.36
N LYS A 285 -13.83 10.07 -22.78
CA LYS A 285 -13.23 10.90 -23.84
C LYS A 285 -11.88 11.48 -23.41
N ASP A 286 -11.78 11.82 -22.13
CA ASP A 286 -10.60 12.26 -21.43
C ASP A 286 -10.59 11.59 -20.04
N VAL A 287 -9.46 11.64 -19.32
CA VAL A 287 -9.41 11.12 -17.94
C VAL A 287 -10.38 11.92 -17.07
N VAL A 288 -11.38 11.23 -16.53
CA VAL A 288 -12.32 11.77 -15.55
C VAL A 288 -11.67 11.71 -14.17
N ALA A 289 -11.52 12.88 -13.57
CA ALA A 289 -11.02 13.07 -12.22
C ALA A 289 -11.83 14.19 -11.53
N CYS A 290 -11.90 14.14 -10.20
CA CYS A 290 -12.47 15.22 -9.42
C CYS A 290 -11.55 16.45 -9.46
N ALA A 291 -12.16 17.63 -9.55
CA ALA A 291 -11.47 18.93 -9.53
C ALA A 291 -11.40 19.52 -8.11
#